data_AF-V7CMG6-F1
#
_entry.id   AF-V7CMG6-F1
#
_cell.length_a   1.000
_cell.length_b   1.000
_cell.length_c   1.000
_cell.angle_alpha   90.00
_cell.angle_beta   90.00
_cell.angle_gamma   90.00
#
_symmetry.space_group_name_H-M   'P 1'
#
loop_
_entity.id
_entity.type
_entity.pdbx_description
1 polymer ?
#
loop_
_entity_poly.entity_id
_entity_poly.type
_entity_poly.pdbx_seq_one_letter_code
_entity_poly.pdbx_strand_id
1 'polypeptide(L)' 'MAIFRFSFGFGLLALLLSLIFTLYVPLSAHAQSLPPAPPPTSDGTSIDQGVAYVLMMLALALTYLIHSSSVF' A
#
# COMPACT_ATOMS: atom_id res chain seq x y z
N MET A 1 18.73 -3.79 61.82
CA MET A 1 17.67 -3.00 61.15
C MET A 1 18.14 -2.17 59.95
N ALA A 2 19.31 -1.51 59.96
CA ALA A 2 19.72 -0.59 58.88
C ALA A 2 19.94 -1.24 57.49
N ILE A 3 20.46 -2.47 57.45
CA ILE A 3 20.73 -3.22 56.20
C ILE A 3 19.42 -3.57 55.44
N PHE A 4 18.37 -3.95 56.17
CA PHE A 4 17.05 -4.24 55.61
C PHE A 4 16.36 -2.98 55.05
N ARG A 5 16.59 -1.81 55.65
CA ARG A 5 16.06 -0.52 55.18
C ARG A 5 16.73 -0.05 53.89
N PHE A 6 18.02 -0.31 53.74
CA PHE A 6 18.79 0.02 52.52
C PHE A 6 18.38 -0.86 51.33
N SER A 7 18.19 -2.17 51.55
CA SER A 7 17.71 -3.12 50.54
C SER A 7 16.27 -2.80 50.08
N PHE A 8 15.39 -2.43 51.01
CA PHE A 8 14.00 -2.05 50.70
C PHE A 8 13.91 -0.77 49.84
N GLY A 9 14.71 0.26 50.15
CA GLY A 9 14.76 1.48 49.35
C GLY A 9 15.31 1.27 47.94
N PHE A 10 16.32 0.42 47.79
CA PHE A 10 16.86 0.04 46.49
C PHE A 10 15.86 -0.75 45.64
N GLY A 11 15.11 -1.69 46.25
CA GLY A 11 14.06 -2.44 45.56
C GLY A 11 12.92 -1.57 45.03
N LEU A 12 12.49 -0.58 45.82
CA LEU A 12 11.48 0.42 45.39
C LEU A 12 11.97 1.28 44.23
N LEU A 13 13.23 1.72 44.28
CA LEU A 13 13.83 2.51 43.21
C LEU A 13 13.91 1.70 41.90
N ALA A 14 14.36 0.44 41.97
CA ALA A 14 14.44 -0.45 40.82
C ALA A 14 13.05 -0.71 40.20
N LEU A 15 12.01 -0.87 41.04
CA LEU A 15 10.64 -1.05 40.59
C LEU A 15 10.10 0.19 39.86
N LEU A 16 10.37 1.39 40.39
CA LEU A 16 9.98 2.65 39.74
C LEU A 16 10.69 2.84 38.39
N LEU A 17 12.00 2.58 38.32
CA LEU A 17 12.75 2.68 37.08
C LEU A 17 12.26 1.68 36.03
N SER A 18 11.96 0.44 36.45
CA SER A 18 11.39 -0.59 35.58
C SER A 18 10.03 -0.16 35.02
N LEU A 19 9.15 0.37 35.87
CA LEU A 19 7.84 0.86 35.45
C LEU A 19 7.94 2.00 34.43
N ILE A 20 8.82 2.97 34.67
CA ILE A 20 9.08 4.07 33.74
C ILE A 20 9.60 3.51 32.40
N PHE A 21 10.58 2.61 32.44
CA PHE A 21 11.14 2.01 31.22
C PHE A 21 10.08 1.26 30.40
N THR A 22 9.25 0.43 31.05
CA THR A 22 8.17 -0.31 30.38
C THR A 22 7.11 0.61 29.77
N LEU A 23 6.83 1.77 30.36
CA LEU A 23 5.84 2.72 29.84
C LEU A 23 6.37 3.55 28.66
N TYR A 24 7.66 3.90 28.65
CA TYR A 24 8.25 4.80 27.65
C TYR A 24 8.78 4.08 26.38
N VAL A 25 9.20 2.83 26.49
CA VAL A 25 9.70 2.03 25.35
C VAL A 25 8.65 1.81 24.24
N PRO A 26 7.40 1.40 24.53
CA PRO A 26 6.40 1.19 23.48
C PRO A 26 5.99 2.50 22.79
N LEU A 27 6.04 3.63 23.51
CA LEU A 27 5.70 4.94 22.95
C LEU A 27 6.70 5.41 21.88
N SER A 28 7.96 4.98 21.99
CA SER A 28 9.03 5.32 21.03
C SER A 28 9.05 4.40 19.81
N ALA A 29 8.42 3.22 19.89
CA ALA A 29 8.40 2.23 18.82
C ALA A 29 7.44 2.58 17.67
N HIS A 30 6.61 3.62 17.82
CA HIS A 30 5.61 4.00 16.82
C HIS A 30 6.15 4.85 15.65
N ALA A 31 7.45 5.10 15.56
CA ALA A 31 8.05 5.82 14.44
C ALA A 31 8.27 4.94 13.18
N GLN A 32 7.36 4.00 12.90
CA GLN A 32 7.41 3.23 11.65
C GLN A 32 6.83 4.09 10.53
N SER A 33 7.72 4.70 9.74
CA SER A 33 7.36 5.32 8.46
C SER A 33 6.56 4.32 7.63
N LEU A 34 5.36 4.71 7.18
CA LEU A 34 4.67 3.91 6.16
C LEU A 34 5.59 3.80 4.93
N PRO A 35 5.62 2.64 4.25
CA PRO A 35 6.29 2.53 2.97
C PRO A 35 5.71 3.56 2.00
N PRO A 36 6.51 4.10 1.08
CA PRO A 36 6.00 4.93 -0.01
C PRO A 36 4.83 4.23 -0.72
N ALA A 37 3.78 4.99 -1.04
CA ALA A 37 2.65 4.45 -1.78
C ALA A 37 3.13 3.84 -3.12
N PRO A 38 2.54 2.71 -3.56
CA PRO A 38 2.88 2.13 -4.85
C PRO A 38 2.59 3.14 -5.98
N PRO A 39 3.44 3.18 -7.02
CA PRO A 39 3.23 4.08 -8.14
C PRO A 39 1.93 3.73 -8.88
N PRO A 40 1.24 4.72 -9.47
CA PRO A 40 0.07 4.46 -10.31
C PRO A 40 0.48 3.62 -11.53
N THR A 41 -0.27 2.55 -11.82
CA THR A 41 -0.08 1.74 -13.02
C THR A 41 -1.10 2.11 -14.09
N SER A 42 -0.65 2.22 -15.33
CA SER A 42 -1.50 2.35 -16.51
C SER A 42 -1.11 1.23 -17.47
N ASP A 43 -1.96 0.22 -17.64
CA ASP A 43 -1.63 -1.01 -18.35
C ASP A 43 -1.67 -0.87 -19.89
N GLY A 44 -1.95 0.33 -20.42
CA GLY A 44 -1.94 0.67 -21.86
C GLY A 44 -2.96 -0.05 -22.75
N THR A 45 -3.49 -1.20 -22.32
CA THR A 45 -4.26 -2.13 -23.14
C THR A 45 -5.63 -1.59 -23.56
N SER A 46 -6.19 -0.63 -22.82
CA SER A 46 -7.48 -0.02 -23.18
C SER A 46 -7.41 0.77 -24.48
N ILE A 47 -6.27 1.41 -24.77
CA ILE A 47 -6.03 2.10 -26.04
C ILE A 47 -5.89 1.08 -27.17
N ASP A 48 -5.09 0.04 -26.95
CA ASP A 48 -4.88 -1.02 -27.95
C ASP A 48 -6.19 -1.73 -28.30
N GLN A 49 -7.00 -2.07 -27.30
CA GLN A 49 -8.33 -2.66 -27.49
C GLN A 49 -9.28 -1.71 -28.22
N GLY A 50 -9.28 -0.43 -27.85
CA GLY A 50 -10.08 0.59 -28.53
C GLY A 50 -9.75 0.67 -30.02
N VAL A 51 -8.46 0.75 -30.37
CA VAL A 51 -8.00 0.74 -31.76
C VAL A 51 -8.40 -0.56 -32.46
N ALA A 52 -8.27 -1.72 -31.81
CA ALA A 52 -8.69 -3.00 -32.37
C ALA A 52 -10.18 -3.04 -32.71
N TYR A 53 -11.06 -2.55 -31.82
CA TYR A 53 -12.50 -2.46 -32.07
C TYR A 53 -12.82 -1.50 -33.22
N VAL A 54 -12.16 -0.35 -33.30
CA VAL A 54 -12.34 0.60 -34.41
C VAL A 54 -11.94 -0.02 -35.74
N LEU A 55 -10.79 -0.70 -35.78
CA LEU A 55 -10.32 -1.40 -37.00
C LEU A 55 -11.26 -2.54 -37.39
N MET A 56 -11.80 -3.29 -36.43
CA MET A 56 -12.79 -4.34 -36.68
C MET A 56 -14.09 -3.76 -37.27
N MET A 57 -14.61 -2.67 -36.70
CA MET A 57 -15.80 -1.99 -37.21
C MET A 57 -15.57 -1.39 -38.60
N LEU A 58 -14.38 -0.81 -38.84
CA LEU A 58 -13.98 -0.31 -40.15
C LEU A 58 -13.92 -1.45 -41.18
N ALA A 59 -13.30 -2.58 -40.85
CA ALA A 59 -13.23 -3.74 -41.74
C ALA A 59 -14.63 -4.28 -42.08
N LEU A 60 -15.52 -4.34 -41.09
CA LEU A 60 -16.91 -4.76 -41.30
C LEU A 60 -17.66 -3.77 -42.21
N ALA A 61 -17.49 -2.47 -42.00
CA ALA A 61 -18.10 -1.45 -42.86
C ALA A 61 -17.58 -1.52 -44.30
N LEU A 62 -16.26 -1.64 -44.48
CA LEU A 62 -15.64 -1.76 -45.80
C LEU A 62 -16.13 -2.99 -46.56
N THR A 63 -16.19 -4.15 -45.89
CA THR A 63 -16.70 -5.39 -46.52
C THR A 63 -18.16 -5.25 -46.93
N TYR A 64 -19.01 -4.64 -46.10
CA TYR A 64 -20.41 -4.38 -46.45
C TYR A 64 -20.56 -3.38 -47.60
N LEU A 65 -19.76 -2.32 -47.62
CA LEU A 65 -19.79 -1.32 -48.70
C LEU A 65 -19.35 -1.92 -50.04
N ILE A 66 -18.27 -2.70 -50.05
CA ILE A 66 -17.79 -3.38 -51.27
C ILE A 66 -18.85 -4.35 -51.76
N HIS A 67 -19.40 -5.18 -50.86
CA HIS A 67 -20.46 -6.12 -51.19
C HIS A 67 -21.68 -5.40 -51.79
N SER A 68 -22.17 -4.34 -51.15
CA SER A 68 -23.29 -3.55 -51.64
C SER A 68 -23.00 -2.94 -53.02
N SER A 69 -21.82 -2.34 -53.21
CA SER A 69 -21.41 -1.74 -54.49
C SER A 69 -21.21 -2.74 -55.62
N SER A 70 -21.01 -4.02 -55.30
CA SER A 70 -20.87 -5.09 -56.30
C SER A 70 -22.19 -5.74 -56.70
N VAL A 71 -23.25 -5.51 -55.91
CA VAL A 71 -24.58 -6.11 -56.09
C VAL A 71 -25.54 -5.17 -56.86
N PHE A 72 -25.22 -3.88 -56.94
CA PHE A 72 -25.88 -2.90 -57.82
C PHE A 72 -25.09 -2.69 -59.11
#